data_AF-A0A0C5G6B1-F1
#
_entry.id   AF-A0A0C5G6B1-F1
#
_cell.length_a   1.000
_cell.length_b   1.000
_cell.length_c   1.000
_cell.angle_alpha   90.00
_cell.angle_beta   90.00
_cell.angle_gamma   90.00
#
_symmetry.space_group_name_H-M   'P 1'
#
loop_
_entity.id
_entity.type
_entity.pdbx_description
1 polymer ?
#
loop_
_entity_poly.entity_id
_entity_poly.type
_entity_poly.pdbx_seq_one_letter_code
_entity_poly.pdbx_strand_id
1 'polypeptide(L)' 'MEGLRAEAGGEKYYLAVSRTYLTGAMPTQQAVAERLGLPFRTYRRHLTGGIARVCDALWRQEIYGDPSAAGRPRPALRL' A
#
# COMPACT_ATOMS: atom_id res chain seq x y z
N MET A 1 0.28 5.82 2.79
CA MET A 1 -0.88 4.90 2.66
C MET A 1 -2.21 5.63 2.81
N GLU A 2 -2.38 6.53 3.78
CA GLU A 2 -3.61 7.35 3.90
C GLU A 2 -3.95 8.10 2.60
N GLY A 3 -2.94 8.63 1.89
CA GLY A 3 -3.12 9.24 0.57
C GLY A 3 -3.78 8.33 -0.47
N LEU A 4 -3.54 7.01 -0.40
CA LEU A 4 -4.18 6.03 -1.28
C LEU A 4 -5.68 5.87 -0.99
N ARG A 5 -6.07 6.00 0.28
CA ARG A 5 -7.47 5.97 0.72
C ARG A 5 -8.20 7.25 0.29
N ALA A 6 -7.51 8.39 0.33
CA ALA A 6 -8.05 9.70 -0.02
C ALA A 6 -8.26 9.92 -1.53
N GLU A 7 -7.66 9.10 -2.40
CA GLU A 7 -7.91 9.13 -3.85
C GLU A 7 -9.35 8.71 -4.19
N ALA A 8 -9.95 9.36 -5.20
CA ALA A 8 -11.26 8.97 -5.71
C ALA A 8 -11.26 7.50 -6.18
N GLY A 9 -12.04 6.66 -5.50
CA GLY A 9 -12.08 5.21 -5.74
C GLY A 9 -10.84 4.44 -5.26
N GLY A 10 -10.00 5.05 -4.42
CA GLY A 10 -8.76 4.49 -3.88
C GLY A 10 -8.94 3.41 -2.81
N GLU A 11 -10.11 3.36 -2.16
CA GLU A 11 -10.43 2.44 -1.06
C GLU A 11 -10.11 0.97 -1.39
N LYS A 12 -10.45 0.51 -2.60
CA LYS A 12 -10.21 -0.87 -3.03
C LYS A 12 -8.71 -1.22 -3.11
N TYR A 13 -7.88 -0.25 -3.46
CA TYR A 13 -6.42 -0.41 -3.51
C TYR A 13 -5.84 -0.37 -2.11
N TYR A 14 -6.32 0.57 -1.28
CA TYR A 14 -5.94 0.68 0.12
C TYR A 14 -6.24 -0.62 0.88
N LEU A 15 -7.46 -1.14 0.78
CA LEU A 15 -7.86 -2.37 1.47
C LEU A 15 -7.04 -3.58 1.02
N ALA A 16 -6.81 -3.74 -0.29
CA ALA A 16 -6.01 -4.83 -0.81
C ALA A 16 -4.56 -4.78 -0.27
N VAL A 17 -3.88 -3.63 -0.35
CA VAL A 17 -2.50 -3.51 0.14
C VAL A 17 -2.43 -3.63 1.67
N SER A 18 -3.35 -2.96 2.38
CA SER A 18 -3.37 -2.94 3.84
C SER A 18 -3.59 -4.34 4.42
N ARG A 19 -4.57 -5.08 3.88
CA ARG A 19 -4.83 -6.45 4.35
C ARG A 19 -3.75 -7.46 4.00
N THR A 20 -3.00 -7.23 2.93
CA THR A 20 -1.95 -8.15 2.48
C THR A 20 -0.61 -7.93 3.15
N TYR A 21 -0.23 -6.67 3.41
CA TYR A 21 1.12 -6.34 3.88
C TYR A 21 1.17 -5.65 5.24
N LEU A 22 0.08 -5.01 5.68
CA LEU A 22 0.11 -4.13 6.86
C LEU A 22 -0.64 -4.72 8.05
N THR A 23 -1.73 -5.44 7.84
CA THR A 23 -2.49 -6.05 8.94
C THR A 23 -2.24 -7.56 9.04
N GLY A 24 -1.28 -7.97 9.88
CA GLY A 24 -1.14 -9.34 10.38
C GLY A 24 -0.92 -10.44 9.32
N ALA A 25 -0.42 -11.60 9.74
CA ALA A 25 -0.13 -12.71 8.84
C ALA A 25 -1.42 -13.48 8.50
N MET A 26 -2.08 -13.13 7.40
CA MET A 26 -2.88 -14.13 6.69
C MET A 26 -1.93 -15.08 5.96
N PRO A 27 -2.20 -16.39 5.97
CA PRO A 27 -1.28 -17.38 5.43
C PRO A 27 -1.14 -17.28 3.91
N THR A 28 -2.16 -16.74 3.22
CA THR A 28 -2.16 -16.60 1.76
C THR A 28 -2.91 -15.35 1.31
N GLN A 29 -2.57 -14.88 0.11
CA GLN A 29 -3.33 -13.83 -0.58
C GLN A 29 -4.77 -14.25 -0.90
N GLN A 30 -5.02 -15.55 -1.09
CA GLN A 30 -6.36 -16.06 -1.35
C GLN A 30 -7.25 -15.94 -0.11
N ALA A 31 -6.71 -16.23 1.09
CA ALA A 31 -7.40 -15.99 2.36
C ALA A 31 -7.70 -14.49 2.58
N VAL A 32 -6.82 -13.60 2.12
CA VAL A 32 -7.09 -12.15 2.14
C VAL A 32 -8.26 -11.80 1.20
N ALA A 33 -8.30 -12.36 -0.01
CA ALA A 33 -9.38 -12.13 -0.97
C ALA A 33 -10.74 -12.60 -0.44
N GLU A 34 -10.78 -13.80 0.16
CA GLU A 34 -11.96 -14.35 0.82
C GLU A 34 -12.45 -13.45 1.96
N ARG A 35 -11.53 -12.97 2.81
CA ARG A 35 -11.86 -12.05 3.92
C ARG A 35 -12.39 -10.70 3.44
N LEU A 36 -11.95 -10.24 2.27
CA LEU A 36 -12.45 -9.02 1.64
C LEU A 36 -13.76 -9.24 0.87
N GLY A 37 -14.25 -10.48 0.75
CA GLY A 37 -15.45 -10.79 -0.04
C GLY A 37 -15.24 -10.60 -1.54
N LEU A 38 -14.01 -10.77 -2.04
CA LEU A 38 -13.65 -10.51 -3.44
C LEU A 38 -13.28 -11.81 -4.17
N PRO A 39 -13.69 -11.97 -5.44
CA PRO A 39 -13.08 -12.97 -6.31
C PRO A 39 -11.57 -12.77 -6.39
N PHE A 40 -10.78 -13.85 -6.37
CA PHE A 40 -9.32 -13.76 -6.30
C PHE A 40 -8.71 -12.93 -7.45
N ARG A 41 -9.26 -13.01 -8.66
CA ARG A 41 -8.82 -12.19 -9.82
C ARG A 41 -9.06 -10.69 -9.59
N THR A 42 -10.20 -10.33 -9.01
CA THR A 42 -10.55 -8.95 -8.66
C THR A 42 -9.61 -8.42 -7.58
N TYR A 43 -9.41 -9.20 -6.52
CA TYR A 43 -8.42 -8.90 -5.48
C TYR A 43 -7.03 -8.67 -6.07
N ARG A 44 -6.54 -9.57 -6.95
CA ARG A 44 -5.21 -9.43 -7.56
C ARG A 44 -5.09 -8.15 -8.38
N ARG A 45 -6.13 -7.78 -9.15
CA ARG A 45 -6.15 -6.50 -9.89
C ARG A 45 -6.06 -5.30 -8.95
N HIS A 46 -6.76 -5.35 -7.81
CA HIS A 46 -6.68 -4.29 -6.80
C HIS A 46 -5.31 -4.25 -6.13
N LEU A 47 -4.75 -5.41 -5.78
CA LEU A 47 -3.42 -5.49 -5.17
C LEU A 47 -2.35 -4.91 -6.10
N THR A 48 -2.30 -5.32 -7.37
CA THR A 48 -1.35 -4.78 -8.35
C THR A 48 -1.51 -3.27 -8.52
N GLY A 49 -2.75 -2.78 -8.63
CA GLY A 49 -3.02 -1.35 -8.74
C GLY A 49 -2.64 -0.55 -7.49
N GLY A 50 -2.76 -1.15 -6.31
CA GLY A 50 -2.34 -0.54 -5.06
C GLY A 50 -0.83 -0.51 -4.90
N ILE A 51 -0.14 -1.62 -5.20
CA ILE A 51 1.33 -1.69 -5.18
C ILE A 51 1.92 -0.62 -6.10
N ALA A 52 1.43 -0.51 -7.34
CA ALA A 52 1.93 0.49 -8.29
C ALA A 52 1.83 1.93 -7.75
N ARG A 53 0.70 2.28 -7.11
CA ARG A 53 0.50 3.61 -6.51
C ARG A 53 1.39 3.84 -5.29
N VAL A 54 1.59 2.81 -4.47
CA VAL A 54 2.51 2.88 -3.33
C VAL A 54 3.93 3.10 -3.81
N CYS A 55 4.37 2.35 -4.83
CA CYS A 55 5.69 2.54 -5.43
C CYS A 55 5.86 3.96 -6.00
N ASP A 56 4.87 4.46 -6.72
CA ASP A 56 4.90 5.83 -7.24
C ASP A 56 4.96 6.89 -6.12
N ALA A 57 4.19 6.72 -5.05
CA ALA A 57 4.22 7.61 -3.91
C ALA A 57 5.58 7.59 -3.19
N LEU A 58 6.15 6.40 -2.96
CA LEU A 58 7.48 6.24 -2.36
C LEU A 58 8.57 6.83 -3.25
N TRP A 59 8.44 6.69 -4.57
CA TRP A 59 9.37 7.29 -5.51
C TRP A 59 9.31 8.82 -5.48
N ARG A 60 8.10 9.40 -5.49
CA ARG A 60 7.93 10.86 -5.32
C ARG A 60 8.53 11.33 -4.00
N GLN A 61 8.36 10.57 -2.92
CA GLN A 61 8.95 10.86 -1.62
C GLN A 61 10.49 10.83 -1.66
N GLU A 62 11.11 9.90 -2.39
CA GLU A 62 12.56 9.83 -2.54
C GLU A 62 13.12 11.04 -3.31
N ILE A 63 12.45 11.43 -4.41
CA ILE A 63 12.88 12.51 -5.29
C ILE A 63 12.65 13.90 -4.69
N TYR A 64 11.48 14.12 -4.09
CA TYR A 64 11.06 15.44 -3.60
C TYR A 64 11.21 15.60 -2.09
N GLY A 65 11.62 14.55 -1.38
CA GLY A 65 11.57 14.48 0.06
C GLY A 65 10.17 14.21 0.58
N ASP A 66 10.08 13.67 1.81
CA ASP A 66 8.81 13.57 2.51
C ASP A 66 8.50 14.90 3.20
N PRO A 67 7.46 15.64 2.80
CA PRO A 67 7.06 16.86 3.50
C PRO A 67 6.66 16.56 4.96
N SER A 68 6.24 15.32 5.27
CA SER A 68 5.97 14.86 6.65
C SER A 68 7.24 14.49 7.43
N ALA A 69 8.39 14.29 6.78
CA ALA A 69 9.66 13.95 7.45
C ALA A 69 10.58 15.15 7.68
N ALA A 70 10.16 16.37 7.35
CA ALA A 70 10.94 17.59 7.57
C ALA A 70 11.40 17.79 9.04
N GLY A 71 10.83 17.06 10.01
CA GLY A 71 11.26 17.03 11.41
C GLY A 71 11.78 15.69 11.94
N ARG A 72 11.90 14.64 11.11
CA ARG A 72 12.36 13.31 11.57
C ARG A 72 13.77 13.04 11.02
N PRO A 73 14.79 12.81 11.86
CA PRO A 73 16.15 12.59 11.38
C PRO A 73 16.17 11.39 10.41
N ARG A 74 16.75 11.57 9.22
CA ARG A 74 16.96 10.47 8.27
C ARG A 74 17.80 9.41 8.98
N PRO A 75 17.31 8.18 9.20
CA PRO A 75 18.15 7.13 9.72
C PRO A 75 19.29 6.93 8.73
N ALA A 76 20.53 6.99 9.22
CA ALA A 76 21.69 6.69 8.40
C ALA A 76 21.54 5.24 7.91
N LEU A 77 21.24 5.07 6.63
CA LEU A 77 21.33 3.77 5.96
C LEU A 77 22.77 3.30 6.13
N ARG A 78 22.99 2.39 7.07
CA ARG A 78 24.26 1.65 7.17
C ARG A 78 24.23 0.61 6.06
N LEU A 79 24.99 0.88 5.00
CA LEU A 79 25.45 -0.12 4.04
C LEU A 79 26.62 -0.90 4.64
#